data_AF-A0A6J8D9G8-F1
#
_entry.id   AF-A0A6J8D9G8-F1
#
_cell.length_a   1.000
_cell.length_b   1.000
_cell.length_c   1.000
_cell.angle_alpha   90.00
_cell.angle_beta   90.00
_cell.angle_gamma   90.00
#
_symmetry.space_group_name_H-M   'P 1'
#
loop_
_entity.id
_entity.type
_entity.pdbx_description
1 polymer ?
#
loop_
_entity_poly.entity_id
_entity_poly.type
_entity_poly.pdbx_seq_one_letter_code
_entity_poly.pdbx_strand_id
1 'polypeptide(L)'
;MSPNPKEKACDNWAVVTTIYPPSKAVQYIGKLRNWCLLVVADIKTPTKNVYLKHLSNQNTKYLTIVEQKQRYPMLAEAIPFNHFGRKNIGYIYAIQHKAKMIWDFDDDNIGIVDTIKFNSISTSTDYAEVCTKYVTKFVNPYPYFGGNETYSWPREFPLQFIKDNRTIPKECYVEKQQEFGIMQALANEQPDVDAI
;
A
#
# COMPACT_ATOMS: atom_id res chain seq x y z
N MET A 1 -18.66 -6.58 15.96
CA MET A 1 -18.23 -7.87 16.52
C MET A 1 -16.87 -7.65 17.16
N SER A 2 -16.69 -8.03 18.43
CA SER A 2 -15.40 -7.90 19.12
C SER A 2 -14.38 -8.92 18.58
N PRO A 3 -13.06 -8.63 18.60
CA PRO A 3 -12.03 -9.56 18.13
C PRO A 3 -12.11 -10.90 18.89
N ASN A 4 -11.81 -11.99 18.18
CA ASN A 4 -11.73 -13.31 18.82
C ASN A 4 -10.53 -13.32 19.79
N PRO A 5 -10.69 -13.61 21.08
CA PRO A 5 -9.64 -13.50 22.10
C PRO A 5 -8.42 -14.42 21.89
N LYS A 6 -8.44 -15.29 20.86
CA LYS A 6 -7.29 -16.13 20.47
C LYS A 6 -6.40 -15.50 19.39
N GLU A 7 -6.75 -14.35 18.81
CA GLU A 7 -5.92 -13.69 17.80
C GLU A 7 -4.90 -12.77 18.48
N LYS A 8 -3.61 -12.97 18.17
CA LYS A 8 -2.50 -12.19 18.71
C LYS A 8 -2.67 -10.71 18.32
N ALA A 9 -2.59 -9.81 19.30
CA ALA A 9 -2.67 -8.38 19.06
C ALA A 9 -1.52 -7.93 18.14
N CYS A 10 -1.84 -7.09 17.15
CA CYS A 10 -0.88 -6.61 16.17
C CYS A 10 -1.19 -5.16 15.81
N ASP A 11 -0.19 -4.30 15.99
CA ASP A 11 -0.32 -2.88 15.71
C ASP A 11 -0.12 -2.56 14.22
N ASN A 12 0.75 -3.29 13.54
CA ASN A 12 1.10 -3.03 12.14
C ASN A 12 0.67 -4.20 11.24
N TRP A 13 -0.04 -3.90 10.17
CA TRP A 13 -0.60 -4.89 9.25
C TRP A 13 -0.16 -4.63 7.83
N ALA A 14 0.50 -5.61 7.20
CA ALA A 14 0.83 -5.56 5.78
C ALA A 14 -0.25 -6.35 5.02
N VAL A 15 -1.00 -5.68 4.15
CA VAL A 15 -2.19 -6.22 3.50
C VAL A 15 -1.89 -6.46 2.02
N VAL A 16 -2.19 -7.68 1.56
CA VAL A 16 -2.01 -8.10 0.18
C VAL A 16 -3.21 -8.89 -0.31
N THR A 17 -3.53 -8.75 -1.59
CA THR A 17 -4.36 -9.69 -2.33
C THR A 17 -3.51 -10.31 -3.42
N THR A 18 -3.77 -11.56 -3.80
CA THR A 18 -2.93 -12.26 -4.79
C THR A 18 -3.70 -13.37 -5.48
N ILE A 19 -3.31 -13.71 -6.70
CA ILE A 19 -3.77 -14.91 -7.42
C ILE A 19 -2.67 -15.98 -7.54
N TYR A 20 -1.52 -15.77 -6.91
CA TYR A 20 -0.31 -16.57 -7.02
C TYR A 20 0.07 -17.22 -5.68
N PRO A 21 0.99 -18.21 -5.65
CA PRO A 21 1.68 -18.62 -4.42
C PRO A 21 2.50 -17.46 -3.82
N PRO A 22 2.93 -17.56 -2.54
CA PRO A 22 3.68 -16.48 -1.90
C PRO A 22 4.96 -16.13 -2.68
N SER A 23 5.01 -14.90 -3.19
CA SER A 23 6.19 -14.36 -3.86
C SER A 23 7.34 -14.11 -2.89
N LYS A 24 8.51 -13.71 -3.40
CA LYS A 24 9.63 -13.26 -2.56
C LYS A 24 9.24 -12.07 -1.67
N ALA A 25 8.44 -11.13 -2.18
CA ALA A 25 7.96 -9.96 -1.43
C ALA A 25 7.08 -10.39 -0.25
N VAL A 26 6.07 -11.23 -0.51
CA VAL A 26 5.18 -11.76 0.53
C VAL A 26 5.95 -12.59 1.55
N GLN A 27 6.91 -13.42 1.12
CA GLN A 27 7.75 -14.19 2.04
C GLN A 27 8.66 -13.30 2.89
N TYR A 28 9.20 -12.21 2.34
CA TYR A 28 10.03 -11.25 3.06
C TYR A 28 9.22 -10.52 4.13
N ILE A 29 8.08 -9.92 3.75
CA ILE A 29 7.17 -9.23 4.66
C ILE A 29 6.64 -10.18 5.72
N GLY A 30 6.34 -11.41 5.29
CA GLY A 30 6.01 -12.50 6.17
C GLY A 30 7.04 -12.74 7.25
N LYS A 31 8.34 -12.39 7.13
CA LYS A 31 9.36 -12.61 8.19
C LYS A 31 9.49 -11.44 9.18
N LEU A 32 8.82 -10.32 8.95
CA LEU A 32 8.93 -9.13 9.79
C LEU A 32 8.28 -9.37 11.16
N ARG A 33 9.04 -9.20 12.24
CA ARG A 33 8.57 -9.51 13.61
C ARG A 33 7.49 -8.56 14.12
N ASN A 34 7.55 -7.29 13.72
CA ASN A 34 6.66 -6.21 14.18
C ASN A 34 5.44 -6.00 13.27
N TRP A 35 5.26 -6.88 12.28
CA TRP A 35 4.17 -6.81 11.31
C TRP A 35 3.38 -8.11 11.30
N CYS A 36 2.09 -7.99 11.07
CA CYS A 36 1.24 -9.10 10.71
C CYS A 36 0.94 -9.04 9.21
N LEU A 37 1.23 -10.13 8.52
CA LEU A 37 0.88 -10.28 7.12
C LEU A 37 -0.59 -10.69 7.01
N LEU A 38 -1.40 -9.91 6.31
CA LEU A 38 -2.79 -10.22 6.01
C LEU A 38 -2.95 -10.51 4.52
N VAL A 39 -3.18 -11.78 4.20
CA VAL A 39 -3.45 -12.26 2.84
C VAL A 39 -4.96 -12.32 2.64
N VAL A 40 -5.48 -11.49 1.75
CA VAL A 40 -6.86 -11.53 1.27
C VAL A 40 -6.88 -12.42 0.04
N ALA A 41 -7.44 -13.63 0.17
CA ALA A 41 -7.47 -14.57 -0.93
C ALA A 41 -8.46 -14.16 -2.04
N ASP A 42 -8.09 -14.45 -3.27
CA ASP A 42 -8.93 -14.40 -4.46
C ASP A 42 -9.16 -15.82 -5.00
N ILE A 43 -9.93 -15.97 -6.08
CA ILE A 43 -10.36 -17.27 -6.65
C ILE A 43 -9.17 -18.17 -6.95
N LYS A 44 -8.08 -17.59 -7.45
CA LYS A 44 -6.91 -18.32 -7.92
C LYS A 44 -5.83 -18.47 -6.86
N THR A 45 -5.95 -17.81 -5.70
CA THR A 45 -4.95 -17.97 -4.64
C THR A 45 -4.91 -19.44 -4.19
N PRO A 46 -3.73 -20.04 -4.01
CA PRO A 46 -3.61 -21.36 -3.41
C PRO A 46 -4.35 -21.44 -2.08
N THR A 47 -4.94 -22.59 -1.78
CA THR A 47 -5.69 -22.80 -0.54
C THR A 47 -4.86 -22.44 0.68
N LYS A 48 -5.51 -22.02 1.78
CA LYS A 48 -4.85 -21.60 3.03
C LYS A 48 -3.75 -22.56 3.48
N ASN A 49 -4.02 -23.88 3.47
CA ASN A 49 -3.05 -24.89 3.90
C ASN A 49 -1.82 -24.97 2.97
N VAL A 50 -2.01 -24.75 1.66
CA VAL A 50 -0.90 -24.73 0.69
C VAL A 50 -0.14 -23.43 0.81
N TYR A 51 -0.84 -22.29 0.84
CA TYR A 51 -0.23 -20.96 0.90
C TYR A 51 0.65 -20.79 2.14
N LEU A 52 0.13 -21.16 3.32
CA LEU A 52 0.84 -21.00 4.58
C LEU A 52 2.05 -21.93 4.72
N LYS A 53 2.11 -23.08 4.01
CA LYS A 53 3.29 -23.97 4.02
C LYS A 53 4.53 -23.30 3.44
N HIS A 54 4.36 -22.33 2.56
CA HIS A 54 5.46 -21.58 1.94
C HIS A 54 5.84 -20.33 2.73
N LEU A 55 5.19 -20.07 3.87
CA LEU A 55 5.49 -18.95 4.76
C LEU A 55 6.12 -19.47 6.05
N SER A 56 7.12 -18.73 6.53
CA SER A 56 7.92 -19.10 7.71
C SER A 56 7.39 -18.53 9.01
N ASN A 57 6.32 -17.72 8.99
CA ASN A 57 5.88 -16.93 10.14
C ASN A 57 4.48 -17.31 10.65
N GLN A 58 4.40 -17.36 11.98
CA GLN A 58 3.18 -17.55 12.77
C GLN A 58 2.26 -16.32 12.79
N ASN A 59 2.75 -15.11 12.48
CA ASN A 59 1.96 -13.87 12.45
C ASN A 59 1.31 -13.60 11.07
N THR A 60 0.94 -14.65 10.33
CA THR A 60 0.21 -14.51 9.06
C THR A 60 -1.27 -14.79 9.26
N LYS A 61 -2.13 -13.85 8.89
CA LYS A 61 -3.56 -14.06 8.73
C LYS A 61 -3.87 -14.28 7.26
N TYR A 62 -4.58 -15.37 6.98
CA TYR A 62 -5.10 -15.67 5.65
C TYR A 62 -6.63 -15.62 5.72
N LEU A 63 -7.26 -14.69 4.99
CA LEU A 63 -8.70 -14.56 4.84
C LEU A 63 -9.17 -15.28 3.59
N THR A 64 -9.74 -16.47 3.79
CA THR A 64 -10.39 -17.23 2.70
C THR A 64 -11.60 -16.47 2.14
N ILE A 65 -11.99 -16.78 0.90
CA ILE A 65 -13.20 -16.22 0.29
C ILE A 65 -14.44 -16.46 1.17
N VAL A 66 -14.53 -17.62 1.81
CA VAL A 66 -15.63 -17.96 2.73
C VAL A 66 -15.63 -17.02 3.94
N GLU A 67 -14.48 -16.82 4.59
CA GLU A 67 -14.36 -15.88 5.72
C GLU A 67 -14.66 -14.43 5.30
N GLN A 68 -14.24 -14.01 4.11
CA GLN A 68 -14.55 -12.67 3.58
C GLN A 68 -16.06 -12.47 3.44
N LYS A 69 -16.76 -13.42 2.82
CA LYS A 69 -18.22 -13.37 2.63
C LYS A 69 -19.00 -13.45 3.95
N GLN A 70 -18.52 -14.24 4.91
CA GLN A 70 -19.17 -14.39 6.21
C GLN A 70 -19.01 -13.14 7.09
N ARG A 71 -17.82 -12.52 7.09
CA ARG A 71 -17.51 -11.39 7.96
C ARG A 71 -17.90 -10.04 7.36
N TYR A 72 -17.78 -9.92 6.04
CA TYR A 72 -17.98 -8.66 5.30
C TYR A 72 -18.85 -8.87 4.06
N PRO A 73 -20.08 -9.40 4.19
CA PRO A 73 -20.90 -9.83 3.06
C PRO A 73 -21.09 -8.72 2.01
N MET A 74 -21.47 -7.52 2.44
CA MET A 74 -21.70 -6.38 1.53
C MET A 74 -20.44 -6.00 0.75
N LEU A 75 -19.27 -5.95 1.42
CA LEU A 75 -18.02 -5.55 0.78
C LEU A 75 -17.48 -6.66 -0.14
N ALA A 76 -17.61 -7.91 0.28
CA ALA A 76 -17.20 -9.07 -0.50
C ALA A 76 -18.05 -9.29 -1.76
N GLU A 77 -19.31 -8.84 -1.74
CA GLU A 77 -20.23 -8.82 -2.89
C GLU A 77 -19.97 -7.63 -3.82
N ALA A 78 -19.75 -6.44 -3.26
CA ALA A 78 -19.53 -5.22 -4.04
C ALA A 78 -18.20 -5.24 -4.83
N ILE A 79 -17.18 -5.95 -4.34
CA ILE A 79 -15.86 -6.00 -4.98
C ILE A 79 -15.74 -7.28 -5.82
N PRO A 80 -15.50 -7.18 -7.14
CA PRO A 80 -15.27 -8.33 -8.00
C PRO A 80 -14.11 -9.22 -7.53
N PHE A 81 -14.09 -10.45 -8.03
CA PHE A 81 -12.91 -11.31 -7.95
C PHE A 81 -11.89 -10.95 -9.04
N ASN A 82 -10.65 -11.40 -8.87
CA ASN A 82 -9.47 -11.05 -9.65
C ASN A 82 -9.25 -9.53 -9.70
N HIS A 83 -9.39 -8.86 -8.56
CA HIS A 83 -9.34 -7.40 -8.47
C HIS A 83 -8.54 -6.93 -7.26
N PHE A 84 -7.58 -6.03 -7.48
CA PHE A 84 -6.71 -5.47 -6.42
C PHE A 84 -7.50 -4.83 -5.27
N GLY A 85 -8.65 -4.23 -5.61
CA GLY A 85 -9.59 -3.67 -4.65
C GLY A 85 -10.05 -4.64 -3.55
N ARG A 86 -9.87 -5.97 -3.69
CA ARG A 86 -10.11 -6.94 -2.61
C ARG A 86 -9.34 -6.62 -1.33
N LYS A 87 -8.19 -5.93 -1.42
CA LYS A 87 -7.44 -5.44 -0.23
C LYS A 87 -8.28 -4.57 0.71
N ASN A 88 -9.31 -3.88 0.23
CA ASN A 88 -10.24 -3.12 1.08
C ASN A 88 -10.87 -3.99 2.19
N ILE A 89 -11.15 -5.26 1.91
CA ILE A 89 -11.62 -6.21 2.92
C ILE A 89 -10.56 -6.41 4.01
N GLY A 90 -9.29 -6.47 3.60
CA GLY A 90 -8.15 -6.54 4.50
C GLY A 90 -7.98 -5.28 5.35
N TYR A 91 -8.18 -4.09 4.79
CA TYR A 91 -8.11 -2.83 5.54
C TYR A 91 -9.16 -2.80 6.65
N ILE A 92 -10.41 -3.13 6.33
CA ILE A 92 -11.48 -3.21 7.33
C ILE A 92 -11.16 -4.25 8.41
N TYR A 93 -10.62 -5.41 8.03
CA TYR A 93 -10.18 -6.40 9.00
C TYR A 93 -9.08 -5.85 9.92
N ALA A 94 -8.03 -5.23 9.39
CA ALA A 94 -6.96 -4.67 10.19
C ALA A 94 -7.47 -3.57 11.16
N ILE A 95 -8.33 -2.66 10.68
CA ILE A 95 -8.96 -1.60 11.50
C ILE A 95 -9.77 -2.21 12.66
N GLN A 96 -10.59 -3.23 12.39
CA GLN A 96 -11.36 -3.92 13.43
C GLN A 96 -10.46 -4.58 14.49
N HIS A 97 -9.25 -4.97 14.10
CA HIS A 97 -8.22 -5.54 14.98
C HIS A 97 -7.25 -4.48 15.54
N LYS A 98 -7.68 -3.20 15.54
CA LYS A 98 -6.96 -2.08 16.17
C LYS A 98 -5.60 -1.78 15.56
N ALA A 99 -5.45 -2.03 14.25
CA ALA A 99 -4.27 -1.60 13.52
C ALA A 99 -4.01 -0.10 13.73
N LYS A 100 -2.76 0.23 14.05
CA LYS A 100 -2.22 1.60 14.08
C LYS A 100 -1.67 1.98 12.71
N MET A 101 -1.13 1.01 11.98
CA MET A 101 -0.59 1.20 10.64
C MET A 101 -1.02 0.05 9.72
N ILE A 102 -1.40 0.42 8.50
CA ILE A 102 -1.74 -0.51 7.43
C ILE A 102 -0.82 -0.20 6.26
N TRP A 103 -0.06 -1.19 5.83
CA TRP A 103 0.77 -1.11 4.64
C TRP A 103 0.11 -1.89 3.52
N ASP A 104 -0.32 -1.15 2.51
CA ASP A 104 -0.79 -1.67 1.24
C ASP A 104 0.40 -1.99 0.33
N PHE A 105 0.52 -3.25 -0.10
CA PHE A 105 1.57 -3.67 -1.03
C PHE A 105 1.07 -4.73 -2.01
N ASP A 106 1.65 -4.77 -3.20
CA ASP A 106 1.40 -5.81 -4.21
C ASP A 106 2.38 -6.98 -4.07
N ASP A 107 1.94 -8.16 -4.49
CA ASP A 107 2.71 -9.38 -4.32
C ASP A 107 3.92 -9.47 -5.27
N ASP A 108 4.00 -8.65 -6.30
CA ASP A 108 5.12 -8.57 -7.24
C ASP A 108 6.12 -7.46 -6.95
N ASN A 109 5.88 -6.60 -5.94
CA ASN A 109 6.81 -5.56 -5.49
C ASN A 109 8.10 -6.17 -4.90
N ILE A 110 9.03 -6.56 -5.77
CA ILE A 110 10.31 -7.15 -5.40
C ILE A 110 11.32 -6.01 -5.22
N GLY A 111 11.69 -5.73 -3.98
CA GLY A 111 12.68 -4.69 -3.67
C GLY A 111 12.98 -4.58 -2.18
N ILE A 112 14.01 -3.81 -1.83
CA ILE A 112 14.33 -3.46 -0.44
C ILE A 112 13.25 -2.51 0.05
N VAL A 113 12.19 -3.06 0.64
CA VAL A 113 11.36 -2.27 1.53
C VAL A 113 12.19 -2.05 2.77
N ASP A 114 12.72 -0.83 2.93
CA ASP A 114 13.37 -0.44 4.17
C ASP A 114 12.31 -0.27 5.27
N THR A 115 11.92 -1.39 5.86
CA THR A 115 10.95 -1.47 6.96
C THR A 115 11.41 -0.71 8.20
N ILE A 116 12.69 -0.36 8.30
CA ILE A 116 13.22 0.53 9.35
C ILE A 116 12.66 1.93 9.13
N LYS A 117 12.58 2.43 7.89
CA LYS A 117 11.97 3.72 7.59
C LYS A 117 10.50 3.76 8.01
N PHE A 118 9.75 2.67 7.87
CA PHE A 118 8.35 2.61 8.32
C PHE A 118 8.18 2.77 9.82
N ASN A 119 9.13 2.27 10.64
CA ASN A 119 9.09 2.49 12.09
C ASN A 119 9.39 3.95 12.47
N SER A 120 10.02 4.72 11.57
CA SER A 120 10.29 6.14 11.74
C SER A 120 9.28 7.06 11.04
N ILE A 121 8.34 6.51 10.25
CA ILE A 121 7.26 7.31 9.65
C ILE A 121 6.31 7.70 10.77
N SER A 122 6.52 8.91 11.30
CA SER A 122 5.53 9.59 12.12
C SER A 122 4.36 9.98 11.23
N THR A 123 3.12 9.74 11.68
CA THR A 123 1.94 10.28 10.99
C THR A 123 1.97 11.80 10.94
N SER A 124 2.69 12.42 11.88
CA SER A 124 3.04 13.84 11.89
C SER A 124 4.40 14.07 11.23
N THR A 125 4.41 14.65 10.04
CA THR A 125 5.64 14.98 9.30
C THR A 125 5.58 16.41 8.78
N ASP A 126 6.76 16.97 8.52
CA ASP A 126 6.87 18.21 7.76
C ASP A 126 6.36 17.97 6.34
N TYR A 127 5.72 19.00 5.78
CA TYR A 127 5.22 18.99 4.42
C TYR A 127 5.53 20.31 3.73
N ALA A 128 5.61 20.28 2.40
CA ALA A 128 5.71 21.47 1.58
C ALA A 128 4.41 21.69 0.83
N GLU A 129 3.92 22.93 0.79
CA GLU A 129 2.79 23.30 -0.06
C GLU A 129 3.27 23.66 -1.46
N VAL A 130 2.49 23.24 -2.46
CA VAL A 130 2.71 23.65 -3.84
C VAL A 130 2.08 25.02 -4.08
N CYS A 131 2.88 25.98 -4.56
CA CYS A 131 2.48 27.34 -4.88
C CYS A 131 1.31 27.42 -5.87
N THR A 132 0.07 27.57 -5.40
CA THR A 132 -1.15 27.62 -6.22
C THR A 132 -1.14 28.69 -7.32
N LYS A 133 -0.41 29.81 -7.14
CA LYS A 133 -0.34 30.90 -8.15
C LYS A 133 0.33 30.49 -9.47
N TYR A 134 1.04 29.36 -9.47
CA TYR A 134 1.70 28.81 -10.66
C TYR A 134 1.11 27.46 -11.10
N VAL A 135 0.11 26.96 -10.39
CA VAL A 135 -0.48 25.64 -10.63
C VAL A 135 -1.41 25.72 -11.82
N THR A 136 -1.05 25.04 -12.91
CA THR A 136 -2.01 24.68 -13.96
C THR A 136 -3.01 23.66 -13.42
N LYS A 137 -3.99 23.20 -14.21
CA LYS A 137 -4.84 22.06 -13.80
C LYS A 137 -4.03 20.76 -13.54
N PHE A 138 -2.76 20.71 -13.94
CA PHE A 138 -1.90 19.54 -13.86
C PHE A 138 -0.61 19.85 -13.09
N VAL A 139 -0.18 18.90 -12.26
CA VAL A 139 1.04 19.00 -11.45
C VAL A 139 1.80 17.69 -11.57
N ASN A 140 3.11 17.76 -11.88
CA ASN A 140 4.02 16.62 -11.85
C ASN A 140 4.85 16.66 -10.56
N PRO A 141 4.53 15.86 -9.52
CA PRO A 141 5.24 15.89 -8.25
C PRO A 141 6.56 15.09 -8.27
N TYR A 142 6.82 14.25 -9.29
CA TYR A 142 7.96 13.32 -9.32
C TYR A 142 9.35 13.96 -9.19
N PRO A 143 9.62 15.17 -9.73
CA PRO A 143 10.91 15.83 -9.54
C PRO A 143 11.32 16.02 -8.07
N TYR A 144 10.37 16.04 -7.13
CA TYR A 144 10.64 16.19 -5.70
C TYR A 144 11.01 14.89 -4.99
N PHE A 145 10.84 13.73 -5.64
CA PHE A 145 11.13 12.42 -5.03
C PHE A 145 12.58 11.97 -5.23
N GLY A 146 13.47 12.84 -5.71
CA GLY A 146 14.91 12.57 -5.79
C GLY A 146 15.31 11.55 -6.85
N GLY A 147 14.44 11.28 -7.82
CA GLY A 147 14.81 10.52 -9.01
C GLY A 147 15.83 11.31 -9.84
N ASN A 148 16.94 10.68 -10.21
CA ASN A 148 17.89 11.26 -11.18
C ASN A 148 17.27 11.38 -12.59
N GLU A 149 16.16 10.68 -12.83
CA GLU A 149 15.43 10.70 -14.09
C GLU A 149 14.52 11.93 -14.17
N THR A 150 14.84 12.84 -15.09
CA THR A 150 14.11 14.08 -15.32
C THR A 150 12.79 13.92 -16.10
N TYR A 151 12.30 12.69 -16.29
CA TYR A 151 11.25 12.36 -17.25
C TYR A 151 10.24 11.32 -16.71
N SER A 152 9.80 11.48 -15.46
CA SER A 152 8.71 10.68 -14.89
C SER A 152 7.48 11.54 -14.67
N TRP A 153 6.30 11.04 -15.04
CA TRP A 153 5.03 11.71 -14.83
C TRP A 153 4.01 10.77 -14.16
N PRO A 154 2.97 11.34 -13.50
CA PRO A 154 1.84 10.54 -13.06
C PRO A 154 1.24 9.78 -14.23
N ARG A 155 0.74 8.58 -13.97
CA ARG A 155 -0.02 7.86 -14.97
C ARG A 155 -1.19 8.71 -15.45
N GLU A 156 -1.45 8.69 -16.75
CA GLU A 156 -2.48 9.53 -17.42
C GLU A 156 -2.18 11.04 -17.42
N PHE A 157 -0.95 11.45 -17.13
CA PHE A 157 -0.58 12.85 -17.27
C PHE A 157 -0.66 13.29 -18.75
N PRO A 158 -1.32 14.42 -19.08
CA PRO A 158 -1.54 14.74 -20.49
C PRO A 158 -0.23 15.08 -21.22
N LEU A 159 0.02 14.34 -22.30
CA LEU A 159 1.27 14.40 -23.09
C LEU A 159 1.62 15.81 -23.56
N GLN A 160 0.63 16.63 -23.89
CA GLN A 160 0.85 18.00 -24.34
C GLN A 160 1.47 18.92 -23.27
N PHE A 161 1.45 18.53 -21.98
CA PHE A 161 1.96 19.34 -20.88
C PHE A 161 3.28 18.81 -20.29
N ILE A 162 3.85 17.72 -20.80
CA ILE A 162 5.07 17.12 -20.21
C ILE A 162 6.30 18.03 -20.29
N LYS A 163 6.33 18.96 -21.26
CA LYS A 163 7.38 19.99 -21.43
C LYS A 163 6.97 21.36 -20.86
N ASP A 164 5.80 21.46 -20.25
CA ASP A 164 5.31 22.72 -19.69
C ASP A 164 5.86 22.93 -18.28
N ASN A 165 6.81 23.85 -18.14
CA ASN A 165 7.44 24.18 -16.85
C ASN A 165 6.44 24.66 -15.78
N ARG A 166 5.22 25.05 -16.15
CA ARG A 166 4.17 25.42 -15.19
C ARG A 166 3.54 24.20 -14.50
N THR A 167 3.78 22.99 -15.01
CA THR A 167 3.34 21.75 -14.37
C THR A 167 4.31 21.24 -13.32
N ILE A 168 5.53 21.79 -13.28
CA ILE A 168 6.49 21.49 -12.23
C ILE A 168 6.06 22.29 -11.00
N PRO A 169 5.74 21.62 -9.87
CA PRO A 169 5.35 22.30 -8.66
C PRO A 169 6.49 23.23 -8.23
N LYS A 170 6.15 24.37 -7.62
CA LYS A 170 7.10 25.19 -6.87
C LYS A 170 6.72 25.12 -5.41
N GLU A 171 7.68 24.95 -4.52
CA GLU A 171 7.44 24.97 -3.09
C GLU A 171 7.19 26.41 -2.61
N CYS A 172 6.06 26.63 -1.96
CA CYS A 172 5.74 27.85 -1.24
C CYS A 172 5.68 27.48 0.23
N TYR A 173 6.81 27.67 0.90
CA TYR A 173 7.07 27.29 2.29
C TYR A 173 5.88 27.47 3.25
N VAL A 174 5.51 26.39 3.97
CA VAL A 174 4.86 26.45 5.28
C VAL A 174 5.36 25.26 6.10
N GLU A 175 6.36 25.46 6.95
CA GLU A 175 6.72 24.48 7.98
C GLU A 175 5.62 24.43 9.03
N LYS A 176 4.77 23.42 8.93
CA LYS A 176 3.95 22.94 10.04
C LYS A 176 4.01 21.43 10.05
N GLN A 177 4.13 20.87 11.24
CA GLN A 177 3.84 19.45 11.43
C GLN A 177 2.36 19.22 11.15
N GLN A 178 2.07 18.34 10.20
CA GLN A 178 0.70 17.93 9.90
C GLN A 178 0.56 16.43 9.99
N GLU A 179 -0.58 15.99 10.54
CA GLU A 179 -0.94 14.58 10.57
C GLU A 179 -1.54 14.14 9.23
N PHE A 180 -1.00 13.06 8.66
CA PHE A 180 -1.50 12.43 7.45
C PHE A 180 -2.01 11.03 7.74
N GLY A 181 -3.25 10.75 7.33
CA GLY A 181 -3.87 9.43 7.48
C GLY A 181 -3.51 8.45 6.36
N ILE A 182 -3.03 8.94 5.23
CA ILE A 182 -2.60 8.14 4.07
C ILE A 182 -1.31 8.74 3.54
N MET A 183 -0.30 7.90 3.38
CA MET A 183 0.97 8.25 2.77
C MET A 183 1.24 7.28 1.63
N GLN A 184 1.62 7.82 0.48
CA GLN A 184 2.05 7.04 -0.67
C GLN A 184 3.55 7.25 -0.86
N ALA A 185 4.27 6.15 -1.05
CA ALA A 185 5.69 6.16 -1.37
C ALA A 185 5.90 5.63 -2.79
N LEU A 186 7.04 5.98 -3.40
CA LEU A 186 7.42 5.42 -4.70
C LEU A 186 8.03 4.03 -4.51
N ALA A 187 7.66 3.13 -5.40
CA ALA A 187 8.35 1.85 -5.52
C ALA A 187 9.67 2.05 -6.26
N ASN A 188 10.75 1.49 -5.72
CA ASN A 188 12.02 1.43 -6.44
C ASN A 188 11.96 0.33 -7.50
N GLU A 189 12.54 0.56 -8.68
CA GLU A 189 12.64 -0.37 -9.82
C GLU A 189 11.32 -0.78 -10.51
N GLN A 190 10.19 -0.77 -9.80
CA GLN A 190 8.87 -1.12 -10.32
C GLN A 190 7.80 -0.04 -10.04
N PRO A 191 8.06 1.26 -10.32
CA PRO A 191 7.05 2.29 -10.13
C PRO A 191 5.95 2.20 -11.21
N ASP A 192 4.69 2.31 -10.81
CA ASP A 192 3.55 2.54 -11.73
C ASP A 192 3.53 4.02 -12.15
N VAL A 193 4.53 4.40 -12.95
CA VAL A 193 4.71 5.74 -13.52
C VAL A 193 4.83 5.64 -15.03
N ASP A 194 4.25 6.61 -15.73
CA ASP A 194 4.49 6.75 -17.15
C ASP A 194 5.86 7.41 -17.35
N ALA A 195 6.75 6.71 -18.05
CA ALA A 195 8.00 7.23 -18.58
C ALA A 195 7.89 7.28 -20.11
N ILE A 196 8.37 8.37 -20.71
CA ILE A 196 8.34 8.62 -22.16
C ILE A 196 9.77 8.77 -22.67
#